data_AF-A0A1F8R0V7-F1
#
_entry.id   AF-A0A1F8R0V7-F1
#
_cell.length_a   1.000
_cell.length_b   1.000
_cell.length_c   1.000
_cell.angle_alpha   90.00
_cell.angle_beta   90.00
_cell.angle_gamma   90.00
#
_symmetry.space_group_name_H-M   'P 1'
#
loop_
_entity.id
_entity.type
_entity.pdbx_description
1 polymer ?
#
loop_
_entity_poly.entity_id
_entity_poly.type
_entity_poly.pdbx_seq_one_letter_code
_entity_poly.pdbx_strand_id
1 'polypeptide(L)'
;MVQTAPEITSEIALKDPWLALLTFRHMVTPIRKVDAIVARGHDWGLEVWTLVHHSNVDVRQVLADRQWELMRMYPDLDVNFHILDRLDTPLESFLLPTEYDFFIRVRPV
;
A
#
# COMPACT_ATOMS: atom_id res chain seq x y z
N MET A 1 27.58 -7.00 -17.97
CA MET A 1 26.24 -6.67 -18.49
C MET A 1 25.19 -7.13 -17.49
N VAL A 2 24.72 -6.28 -16.58
CA VAL A 2 23.43 -6.46 -15.88
C VAL A 2 23.03 -5.09 -15.34
N GLN A 3 22.13 -4.39 -16.03
CA GLN A 3 21.28 -3.32 -15.50
C GLN A 3 20.05 -3.27 -16.39
N THR A 4 19.10 -4.17 -16.16
CA THR A 4 17.83 -4.25 -16.90
C THR A 4 16.63 -4.30 -15.96
N ALA A 5 16.83 -4.24 -14.64
CA ALA A 5 15.76 -4.37 -13.66
C ALA A 5 14.95 -3.08 -13.40
N PRO A 6 15.53 -1.86 -13.31
CA PRO A 6 14.75 -0.69 -12.89
C PRO A 6 13.80 -0.20 -14.00
N GLU A 7 14.25 -0.12 -15.25
CA GLU A 7 13.46 0.44 -16.37
C GLU A 7 12.19 -0.38 -16.66
N ILE A 8 12.27 -1.71 -16.63
CA ILE A 8 11.12 -2.60 -16.87
C ILE A 8 10.05 -2.44 -15.76
N THR A 9 10.49 -2.18 -14.53
CA THR A 9 9.60 -2.10 -13.37
C THR A 9 8.78 -0.80 -13.38
N SER A 10 9.38 0.31 -13.80
CA SER A 10 8.68 1.60 -13.97
C SER A 10 7.71 1.58 -15.16
N GLU A 11 8.10 1.03 -16.31
CA GLU A 11 7.26 0.98 -17.52
C GLU A 11 5.99 0.12 -17.33
N ILE A 12 6.07 -0.93 -16.52
CA ILE A 12 4.94 -1.80 -16.19
C ILE A 12 4.00 -1.13 -15.17
N ALA A 13 4.54 -0.43 -14.16
CA ALA A 13 3.72 0.30 -13.19
C ALA A 13 2.98 1.49 -13.81
N LEU A 14 3.56 2.13 -14.83
CA LEU A 14 2.87 3.12 -15.66
C LEU A 14 1.69 2.53 -16.43
N LYS A 15 1.72 1.23 -16.76
CA LYS A 15 0.62 0.54 -17.46
C LYS A 15 -0.46 0.00 -16.51
N ASP A 16 -0.07 -0.34 -15.28
CA ASP A 16 -1.01 -0.78 -14.25
C ASP A 16 -0.52 -0.37 -12.84
N PRO A 17 -1.02 0.75 -12.27
CA PRO A 17 -0.60 1.24 -10.97
C PRO A 17 -0.98 0.27 -9.83
N TRP A 18 -1.94 -0.63 -10.06
CA TRP A 18 -2.37 -1.62 -9.07
C TRP A 18 -1.29 -2.68 -8.78
N LEU A 19 -0.35 -2.90 -9.72
CA LEU A 19 0.79 -3.80 -9.49
C LEU A 19 1.72 -3.29 -8.38
N ALA A 20 1.88 -1.97 -8.25
CA ALA A 20 2.67 -1.39 -7.15
C ALA A 20 2.03 -1.71 -5.79
N LEU A 21 0.71 -1.80 -5.70
CA LEU A 21 0.04 -2.19 -4.45
C LEU A 21 0.25 -3.65 -4.09
N LEU A 22 0.40 -4.54 -5.06
CA LEU A 22 0.79 -5.93 -4.79
C LEU A 22 2.20 -5.99 -4.21
N THR A 23 3.14 -5.22 -4.75
CA THR A 23 4.49 -5.09 -4.17
C THR A 23 4.41 -4.53 -2.75
N PHE A 24 3.67 -3.43 -2.55
CA PHE A 24 3.50 -2.82 -1.24
C PHE A 24 2.90 -3.78 -0.21
N ARG A 25 1.90 -4.57 -0.59
CA ARG A 25 1.34 -5.64 0.25
C ARG A 25 2.42 -6.60 0.74
N HIS A 26 3.33 -7.04 -0.14
CA HIS A 26 4.40 -7.95 0.25
C HIS A 26 5.37 -7.29 1.24
N MET A 27 5.68 -6.01 1.04
CA MET A 27 6.58 -5.23 1.91
C MET A 27 6.01 -5.04 3.32
N VAL A 28 4.70 -4.88 3.47
CA VAL A 28 4.04 -4.66 4.77
C VAL A 28 3.56 -5.95 5.44
N THR A 29 3.55 -7.08 4.74
CA THR A 29 3.16 -8.39 5.29
C THR A 29 3.91 -8.78 6.58
N PRO A 30 5.22 -8.51 6.73
CA PRO A 30 5.93 -8.78 7.98
C PRO A 30 5.47 -7.92 9.18
N ILE A 31 4.78 -6.80 8.93
CA ILE A 31 4.31 -5.89 9.97
C ILE A 31 3.02 -6.45 10.55
N ARG A 32 3.13 -7.23 11.62
CA ARG A 32 2.01 -7.96 12.24
C ARG A 32 0.80 -7.12 12.65
N LYS A 33 0.90 -5.80 12.70
CA LYS A 33 -0.23 -4.92 13.01
C LYS A 33 -1.00 -4.45 11.78
N VAL A 34 -0.48 -4.68 10.57
CA VAL A 34 -1.18 -4.32 9.33
C VAL A 34 -2.16 -5.44 8.97
N ASP A 35 -3.40 -5.09 8.63
CA ASP A 35 -4.41 -6.10 8.26
C ASP A 35 -4.86 -5.98 6.83
N ALA A 36 -4.93 -4.76 6.30
CA ALA A 36 -5.32 -4.54 4.92
C ALA A 36 -4.70 -3.28 4.34
N ILE A 37 -4.64 -3.26 3.02
CA ILE A 37 -4.40 -2.07 2.22
C ILE A 37 -5.66 -1.85 1.40
N VAL A 38 -6.13 -0.61 1.39
CA VAL A 38 -7.21 -0.15 0.51
C VAL A 38 -6.70 1.00 -0.32
N ALA A 39 -7.20 1.11 -1.54
CA ALA A 39 -6.77 2.18 -2.43
C ALA A 39 -7.89 2.62 -3.37
N ARG A 40 -7.76 3.87 -3.79
CA ARG A 40 -8.60 4.53 -4.77
C ARG A 40 -7.72 5.13 -5.85
N GLY A 41 -8.11 4.92 -7.10
CA GLY A 41 -7.49 5.53 -8.26
C GLY A 41 -8.03 6.94 -8.47
N HIS A 42 -7.14 7.84 -8.85
CA HIS A 42 -7.47 9.21 -9.24
C HIS A 42 -6.74 9.53 -10.55
N ASP A 43 -7.16 10.61 -11.23
CA ASP A 43 -6.50 11.07 -12.47
C ASP A 43 -5.00 11.40 -12.26
N TRP A 44 -4.62 11.71 -11.02
CA TRP A 44 -3.24 12.01 -10.66
C TRP A 44 -2.46 10.79 -10.16
N GLY A 45 -3.09 9.65 -9.81
CA GLY A 45 -2.36 8.53 -9.21
C GLY A 45 -3.19 7.70 -8.22
N LEU A 46 -2.58 7.26 -7.12
CA LEU A 46 -3.23 6.42 -6.11
C LEU A 46 -3.34 7.10 -4.74
N GLU A 47 -4.53 7.04 -4.16
CA GLU A 47 -4.74 7.30 -2.73
C GLU A 47 -4.78 5.95 -1.99
N VAL A 48 -3.88 5.75 -1.04
CA VAL A 48 -3.63 4.44 -0.41
C VAL A 48 -3.74 4.56 1.11
N TRP A 49 -4.62 3.75 1.70
CA TRP A 49 -4.76 3.65 3.14
C TRP A 49 -4.27 2.28 3.63
N THR A 50 -3.34 2.31 4.58
CA THR A 50 -2.92 1.12 5.32
C THR A 50 -3.73 1.02 6.60
N LEU A 51 -4.55 -0.03 6.72
CA LEU A 51 -5.37 -0.29 7.90
C LEU A 51 -4.55 -1.06 8.93
N VAL A 52 -4.36 -0.48 10.12
CA VAL A 52 -3.50 -1.00 11.18
C VAL A 52 -4.29 -1.27 12.47
N HIS A 53 -4.07 -2.42 13.09
CA HIS A 53 -4.55 -2.75 14.43
C HIS A 53 -3.63 -2.08 15.45
N HIS A 54 -4.05 -0.96 16.03
CA HIS A 54 -3.30 -0.22 17.06
C HIS A 54 -1.83 0.05 16.71
N SER A 55 -1.59 1.00 15.81
CA SER A 55 -0.24 1.46 15.50
C SER A 55 0.43 2.09 16.73
N ASN A 56 1.75 1.91 16.82
CA ASN A 56 2.62 2.65 17.72
C ASN A 56 3.71 3.34 16.89
N VAL A 57 4.60 4.10 17.54
CA VAL A 57 5.67 4.85 16.87
C VAL A 57 6.52 3.93 15.98
N ASP A 58 6.94 2.77 16.49
CA ASP A 58 7.78 1.82 15.73
C ASP A 58 7.07 1.31 14.47
N VAL A 59 5.79 0.94 14.58
CA VAL A 59 5.01 0.46 13.43
C VAL A 59 4.82 1.57 12.39
N ARG A 60 4.59 2.81 12.83
CA ARG A 60 4.48 3.97 11.93
C ARG A 60 5.80 4.27 11.23
N GLN A 61 6.92 4.18 11.94
CA GLN A 61 8.26 4.35 11.37
C GLN A 61 8.53 3.31 10.28
N VAL A 62 8.31 2.02 10.59
CA VAL A 62 8.52 0.94 9.62
C VAL A 62 7.59 1.09 8.42
N LEU A 63 6.34 1.51 8.61
CA LEU A 63 5.42 1.79 7.50
C LEU A 63 5.90 2.93 6.62
N ALA A 64 6.37 4.03 7.22
CA ALA A 64 6.94 5.16 6.47
C ALA A 64 8.16 4.71 5.64
N ASP A 65 9.02 3.87 6.20
CA ASP A 65 10.17 3.31 5.46
C ASP A 65 9.72 2.47 4.26
N ARG A 66 8.67 1.64 4.41
CA ARG A 66 8.12 0.84 3.30
C ARG A 66 7.41 1.70 2.24
N GLN A 67 6.73 2.75 2.65
CA GLN A 67 6.11 3.71 1.72
C GLN A 67 7.19 4.41 0.89
N TRP A 68 8.25 4.88 1.53
CA TRP A 68 9.39 5.49 0.86
C TRP A 68 10.12 4.51 -0.08
N GLU A 69 10.28 3.26 0.34
CA GLU A 69 10.86 2.22 -0.50
C GLU A 69 9.98 1.94 -1.74
N LEU A 70 8.64 1.96 -1.60
CA LEU A 70 7.74 1.84 -2.76
C LEU A 70 7.91 3.00 -3.74
N MET A 71 7.92 4.24 -3.25
CA MET A 71 8.10 5.43 -4.09
C MET A 71 9.44 5.42 -4.84
N ARG A 72 10.50 4.85 -4.24
CA ARG A 72 11.79 4.68 -4.93
C ARG A 72 11.77 3.62 -6.02
N MET A 73 10.97 2.56 -5.86
CA MET A 73 10.83 1.51 -6.88
C MET A 73 9.94 1.95 -8.05
N TYR A 74 9.01 2.88 -7.80
CA TYR A 74 8.04 3.38 -8.76
C TYR A 74 8.04 4.92 -8.76
N PRO A 75 9.13 5.57 -9.22
CA PRO A 75 9.30 7.03 -9.10
C PRO A 75 8.30 7.85 -9.92
N ASP A 76 7.70 7.25 -10.95
CA ASP A 76 6.71 7.89 -11.82
C ASP A 76 5.27 7.66 -11.35
N LEU A 77 5.08 6.92 -10.25
CA LEU A 77 3.78 6.68 -9.66
C LEU A 77 3.52 7.68 -8.53
N ASP A 78 2.59 8.60 -8.74
CA ASP A 78 2.10 9.48 -7.70
C ASP A 78 1.23 8.69 -6.71
N VAL A 79 1.65 8.67 -5.45
CA VAL A 79 0.95 7.98 -4.36
C VAL A 79 0.80 8.88 -3.15
N ASN A 80 -0.42 8.99 -2.63
CA ASN A 80 -0.71 9.61 -1.35
C ASN A 80 -1.00 8.52 -0.31
N PHE A 81 -0.15 8.41 0.71
CA PHE A 81 -0.27 7.39 1.74
C PHE A 81 -0.92 7.91 3.02
N HIS A 82 -1.80 7.07 3.57
CA HIS A 82 -2.44 7.27 4.85
C HIS A 82 -2.30 6.02 5.72
N ILE A 83 -2.21 6.23 7.04
CA ILE A 83 -2.28 5.16 8.04
C ILE A 83 -3.56 5.37 8.84
N LEU A 84 -4.47 4.40 8.79
CA LEU A 84 -5.65 4.38 9.64
C LEU A 84 -5.48 3.35 10.75
N ASP A 85 -5.59 3.84 11.98
CA ASP A 85 -5.76 2.99 13.14
C ASP A 85 -7.22 2.58 13.25
N ARG A 86 -7.47 1.27 13.13
CA ARG A 86 -8.81 0.75 13.40
C ARG A 86 -9.11 0.59 14.88
N LEU A 87 -8.06 0.61 15.71
CA LEU A 87 -8.11 0.22 17.11
C LEU A 87 -8.74 -1.19 17.18
N ASP A 88 -9.95 -1.31 17.73
CA ASP A 88 -10.71 -2.57 17.84
C ASP A 88 -11.94 -2.61 16.91
N THR A 89 -12.08 -1.63 16.03
CA THR A 89 -13.15 -1.62 15.02
C THR A 89 -12.93 -2.78 14.04
N PRO A 90 -13.97 -3.61 13.77
CA PRO A 90 -13.87 -4.70 12.80
C PRO A 90 -13.39 -4.22 11.43
N LEU A 91 -12.59 -5.04 10.75
CA LEU A 91 -12.05 -4.70 9.43
C LEU A 91 -13.18 -4.48 8.40
N GLU A 92 -14.27 -5.23 8.55
CA GLU A 92 -15.46 -5.18 7.71
C GLU A 92 -16.18 -3.83 7.79
N SER A 93 -16.01 -3.07 8.87
CA SER A 93 -16.58 -1.72 9.00
C SER A 93 -15.90 -0.70 8.08
N PHE A 94 -14.73 -1.04 7.52
CA PHE A 94 -14.00 -0.23 6.54
C PHE A 94 -14.23 -0.73 5.10
N LEU A 95 -15.06 -1.75 4.90
CA LEU A 95 -15.44 -2.26 3.59
C LEU A 95 -16.70 -1.56 3.11
N LEU A 96 -16.57 -0.36 2.53
CA LEU A 96 -17.63 0.27 1.76
C LEU A 96 -17.32 0.12 0.27
N PRO A 97 -18.01 -0.76 -0.48
CA PRO A 97 -17.67 -1.08 -1.88
C PRO A 97 -17.71 0.13 -2.82
N THR A 98 -18.44 1.19 -2.46
CA THR A 98 -18.53 2.43 -3.24
C THR A 98 -17.38 3.39 -3.00
N GLU A 99 -16.51 3.11 -2.03
CA GLU A 99 -15.45 4.03 -1.61
C GLU A 99 -14.05 3.62 -2.09
N TYR A 100 -13.84 2.37 -2.53
CA TYR A 100 -12.52 1.89 -2.91
C TYR A 100 -12.57 1.08 -4.20
N ASP A 101 -11.61 1.34 -5.09
CA ASP A 101 -11.42 0.54 -6.31
C ASP A 101 -10.69 -0.77 -5.98
N PHE A 102 -9.97 -0.80 -4.86
CA PHE A 102 -9.09 -1.90 -4.51
C PHE A 102 -9.02 -2.17 -3.01
N PHE A 103 -9.17 -3.43 -2.64
CA PHE A 103 -9.04 -3.91 -1.26
C PHE A 103 -8.20 -5.19 -1.24
N ILE A 104 -7.12 -5.21 -0.45
CA ILE A 104 -6.36 -6.44 -0.20
C ILE A 104 -6.16 -6.68 1.29
N ARG A 105 -6.52 -7.89 1.75
CA ARG A 105 -6.08 -8.40 3.05
C ARG A 105 -4.59 -8.74 3.03
N VAL A 106 -3.88 -8.22 4.02
CA VAL A 106 -2.47 -8.54 4.30
C VAL A 106 -2.38 -9.81 5.14
N ARG A 107 -3.32 -10.03 6.06
CA ARG A 107 -3.37 -11.23 6.91
C ARG A 107 -4.66 -12.05 6.69
N PRO A 108 -4.58 -13.39 6.58
CA PRO A 108 -5.75 -14.26 6.69
C PRO A 108 -6.23 -14.31 8.15
N VAL A 109 -7.55 -14.43 8.33
CA VAL A 109 -8.21 -14.59 9.65
C VAL A 109 -7.96 -16.00 10.18
#